data_AF-A0A356E1M3-F1
#
_entry.id   AF-A0A356E1M3-F1
#
_cell.length_a   1.000
_cell.length_b   1.000
_cell.length_c   1.000
_cell.angle_alpha   90.00
_cell.angle_beta   90.00
_cell.angle_gamma   90.00
#
_symmetry.space_group_name_H-M   'P 1'
#
loop_
_entity.id
_entity.type
_entity.pdbx_description
1 polymer ?
#
loop_
_entity_poly.entity_id
_entity_poly.type
_entity_poly.pdbx_seq_one_letter_code
_entity_poly.pdbx_strand_id
1 'polypeptide(L)'
;TNWLEAVRLVALKDPGLYRRMHAHALKRFADAKKFYHVTTKLDRINALEEVQDSELWRYLEDDNARQLLHITYGYLLKDTNEQGGSLLGDELFNLLAREEQEYQSLLAKHIGKHLSLLGFSKQ
;
A
#
# COMPACT_ATOMS: atom_id res chain seq x y z
N THR A 1 -1.82 9.37 4.43
CA THR A 1 -2.81 8.91 3.46
C THR A 1 -3.38 7.57 3.87
N ASN A 2 -4.70 7.47 4.02
CA ASN A 2 -5.41 6.28 4.54
C ASN A 2 -5.09 5.00 3.76
N TRP A 3 -5.12 5.06 2.43
CA TRP A 3 -4.81 3.91 1.55
C TRP A 3 -3.45 3.26 1.85
N LEU A 4 -2.40 4.07 2.06
CA LEU A 4 -1.07 3.52 2.32
C LEU A 4 -0.95 2.87 3.70
N GLU A 5 -1.80 3.22 4.65
CA GLU A 5 -1.87 2.53 5.94
C GLU A 5 -2.59 1.18 5.81
N ALA A 6 -3.56 1.04 4.90
CA ALA A 6 -4.13 -0.26 4.56
C ALA A 6 -3.07 -1.17 3.93
N VAL A 7 -2.29 -0.65 2.98
CA VAL A 7 -1.18 -1.40 2.37
C VAL A 7 -0.08 -1.74 3.40
N ARG A 8 0.19 -0.84 4.36
CA ARG A 8 1.10 -1.11 5.48
C ARG A 8 0.61 -2.28 6.33
N LEU A 9 -0.68 -2.36 6.61
CA LEU A 9 -1.26 -3.48 7.34
C LEU A 9 -1.06 -4.80 6.59
N VAL A 10 -1.27 -4.80 5.27
CA VAL A 10 -0.99 -5.97 4.42
C VAL A 10 0.47 -6.41 4.57
N ALA A 11 1.42 -5.48 4.45
CA ALA A 11 2.84 -5.79 4.60
C ALA A 11 3.19 -6.43 5.96
N LEU A 12 2.46 -6.06 7.02
CA LEU A 12 2.69 -6.56 8.37
C LEU A 12 1.99 -7.89 8.66
N LYS A 13 0.83 -8.13 8.06
CA LYS A 13 -0.07 -9.25 8.42
C LYS A 13 -0.13 -10.34 7.34
N ASP A 14 0.10 -9.99 6.08
CA ASP A 14 0.12 -10.91 4.94
C ASP A 14 1.20 -10.51 3.91
N PRO A 15 2.47 -10.88 4.18
CA PRO A 15 3.59 -10.65 3.27
C PRO A 15 3.37 -11.19 1.86
N GLY A 16 2.67 -12.32 1.72
CA GLY A 16 2.38 -12.95 0.44
C GLY A 16 1.42 -12.10 -0.41
N LEU A 17 0.34 -11.60 0.20
CA LEU A 17 -0.55 -10.65 -0.44
C LEU A 17 0.19 -9.35 -0.78
N TYR A 18 1.02 -8.82 0.12
CA TYR A 18 1.81 -7.61 -0.15
C TYR A 18 2.71 -7.77 -1.37
N ARG A 19 3.46 -8.88 -1.47
CA ARG A 19 4.35 -9.15 -2.60
C ARG A 19 3.58 -9.18 -3.92
N ARG A 20 2.43 -9.84 -3.96
CA ARG A 20 1.55 -9.86 -5.15
C ARG A 20 1.04 -8.46 -5.49
N MET A 21 0.60 -7.70 -4.50
CA MET A 21 0.17 -6.30 -4.70
C MET A 21 1.30 -5.43 -5.23
N HIS A 22 2.49 -5.47 -4.64
CA HIS A 22 3.64 -4.68 -5.07
C HIS A 22 4.06 -5.06 -6.49
N ALA A 23 4.18 -6.36 -6.78
CA ALA A 23 4.52 -6.83 -8.13
C ALA A 23 3.47 -6.40 -9.18
N HIS A 24 2.17 -6.44 -8.81
CA HIS A 24 1.10 -5.96 -9.69
C HIS A 24 1.13 -4.45 -9.90
N ALA A 25 1.46 -3.69 -8.85
CA ALA A 25 1.67 -2.25 -8.95
C ALA A 25 2.81 -1.92 -9.92
N LEU A 26 3.94 -2.64 -9.88
CA LEU A 26 5.03 -2.46 -10.84
C LEU A 26 4.56 -2.66 -12.28
N LYS A 27 3.75 -3.71 -12.54
CA LYS A 27 3.18 -3.98 -13.88
C LYS A 27 2.24 -2.86 -14.34
N ARG A 28 1.46 -2.28 -13.42
CA ARG A 28 0.43 -1.27 -13.72
C ARG A 28 0.91 0.18 -13.63
N PHE A 29 2.14 0.42 -13.20
CA PHE A 29 2.67 1.76 -12.97
C PHE A 29 2.62 2.64 -14.23
N ALA A 30 2.99 2.09 -15.39
CA ALA A 30 2.97 2.83 -16.66
C ALA A 30 1.56 3.29 -17.05
N ASP A 31 0.53 2.49 -16.75
CA ASP A 31 -0.86 2.86 -16.98
C ASP A 31 -1.35 3.88 -15.95
N ALA A 32 -1.05 3.67 -14.67
CA ALA A 32 -1.42 4.59 -13.59
C ALA A 32 -0.81 5.99 -13.79
N LYS A 33 0.44 6.08 -14.24
CA LYS A 33 1.14 7.34 -14.50
C LYS A 33 0.46 8.23 -15.54
N LYS A 34 -0.41 7.69 -16.40
CA LYS A 34 -1.21 8.48 -17.36
C LYS A 34 -2.23 9.38 -16.65
N PHE A 35 -2.64 9.03 -15.43
CA PHE A 35 -3.65 9.75 -14.65
C PHE A 35 -3.05 10.63 -13.55
N TYR A 36 -1.77 10.45 -13.22
CA TYR A 36 -1.10 11.15 -12.12
C TYR A 36 0.25 11.70 -12.55
N HIS A 37 0.50 12.98 -12.28
CA HIS A 37 1.84 13.55 -12.46
C HIS A 37 2.74 13.14 -11.29
N VAL A 38 3.62 12.16 -11.52
CA VAL A 38 4.59 11.67 -10.54
C VAL A 38 6.01 11.59 -11.12
N THR A 39 7.01 11.77 -10.26
CA THR A 39 8.45 11.71 -10.58
C THR A 39 9.12 10.44 -10.05
N THR A 40 8.31 9.40 -9.76
CA THR A 40 8.75 8.12 -9.21
C THR A 40 9.88 7.49 -10.02
N LYS A 41 10.93 7.04 -9.33
CA LYS A 41 12.09 6.36 -9.89
C LYS A 41 12.05 4.89 -9.50
N LEU A 42 11.55 4.03 -10.38
CA LEU A 42 11.36 2.60 -10.10
C LEU A 42 12.68 1.85 -9.85
N ASP A 43 13.77 2.32 -10.47
CA ASP A 43 15.14 1.83 -10.27
C ASP A 43 15.69 2.09 -8.86
N ARG A 44 15.02 2.94 -8.07
CA ARG A 44 15.37 3.21 -6.66
C ARG A 44 14.57 2.37 -5.67
N ILE A 45 13.64 1.55 -6.14
CA ILE A 45 12.86 0.63 -5.29
C ILE A 45 13.63 -0.68 -5.24
N ASN A 46 14.03 -1.13 -4.05
CA ASN A 46 14.70 -2.42 -3.87
C ASN A 46 13.87 -3.56 -4.48
N ALA A 47 14.52 -4.55 -5.08
CA ALA A 47 13.84 -5.71 -5.61
C ALA A 47 13.14 -6.48 -4.49
N LEU A 48 11.91 -6.97 -4.74
CA LEU A 48 11.13 -7.68 -3.72
C LEU A 48 11.87 -8.93 -3.22
N GLU A 49 12.58 -9.61 -4.11
CA GLU A 49 13.33 -10.84 -3.84
C GLU A 49 14.49 -10.63 -2.86
N GLU A 50 14.96 -9.39 -2.71
CA GLU A 50 16.09 -9.03 -1.84
C GLU A 50 15.63 -8.56 -0.45
N VAL A 51 14.33 -8.33 -0.26
CA VAL A 51 13.77 -7.84 1.00
C VAL A 51 13.05 -8.98 1.72
N GLN A 52 13.35 -9.19 2.99
CA GLN A 52 12.67 -10.20 3.81
C GLN A 52 11.23 -9.79 4.12
N ASP A 53 10.36 -10.78 4.34
CA ASP A 53 8.95 -10.56 4.66
C ASP A 53 8.74 -9.61 5.85
N SER A 54 9.57 -9.74 6.89
CA SER A 54 9.56 -8.90 8.09
C SER A 54 9.95 -7.44 7.84
N GLU A 55 10.51 -7.12 6.66
CA GLU A 55 10.98 -5.79 6.28
C GLU A 55 10.13 -5.14 5.18
N LEU A 56 9.15 -5.84 4.61
CA LEU A 56 8.31 -5.31 3.52
C LEU A 56 7.58 -4.02 3.88
N TRP A 57 7.25 -3.82 5.16
CA TRP A 57 6.61 -2.59 5.63
C TRP A 57 7.49 -1.34 5.42
N ARG A 58 8.81 -1.49 5.26
CA ARG A 58 9.75 -0.37 5.03
C ARG A 58 9.58 0.28 3.66
N TYR A 59 9.02 -0.41 2.67
CA TYR A 59 8.63 0.23 1.41
C TYR A 59 7.61 1.36 1.62
N LEU A 60 6.85 1.34 2.72
CA LEU A 60 5.90 2.40 3.05
C LEU A 60 6.57 3.62 3.72
N GLU A 61 7.90 3.58 3.85
CA GLU A 61 8.79 4.67 4.28
C GLU A 61 9.64 5.23 3.12
N ASP A 62 9.72 4.52 1.98
CA ASP A 62 10.38 5.00 0.77
C ASP A 62 9.42 5.79 -0.13
N ASP A 63 9.82 6.98 -0.56
CA ASP A 63 8.96 7.86 -1.35
C ASP A 63 8.59 7.28 -2.73
N ASN A 64 9.48 6.53 -3.37
CA ASN A 64 9.21 5.95 -4.69
C ASN A 64 8.21 4.80 -4.57
N ALA A 65 8.42 3.89 -3.63
CA ALA A 65 7.52 2.78 -3.37
C ALA A 65 6.15 3.25 -2.87
N ARG A 66 6.12 4.29 -2.03
CA ARG A 66 4.86 4.94 -1.63
C ARG A 66 4.11 5.51 -2.82
N GLN A 67 4.78 6.22 -3.73
CA GLN A 67 4.13 6.75 -4.93
C GLN A 67 3.62 5.64 -5.85
N LEU A 68 4.44 4.62 -6.11
CA LEU A 68 4.06 3.42 -6.86
C LEU A 68 2.75 2.85 -6.33
N LEU A 69 2.71 2.51 -5.04
CA LEU A 69 1.55 1.89 -4.38
C LEU A 69 0.36 2.84 -4.31
N HIS A 70 0.60 4.14 -4.20
CA HIS A 70 -0.46 5.13 -4.08
C HIS A 70 -1.24 5.31 -5.37
N ILE A 71 -0.56 5.45 -6.51
CA ILE A 71 -1.25 5.74 -7.78
C ILE A 71 -1.86 4.49 -8.42
N THR A 72 -1.40 3.30 -8.04
CA THR A 72 -1.92 2.03 -8.59
C THR A 72 -3.12 1.46 -7.83
N TYR A 73 -3.65 2.17 -6.83
CA TYR A 73 -4.75 1.67 -5.98
C TYR A 73 -5.94 1.16 -6.78
N GLY A 74 -6.33 1.86 -7.86
CA GLY A 74 -7.47 1.47 -8.69
C GLY A 74 -7.28 0.10 -9.34
N TYR A 75 -6.09 -0.18 -9.85
CA TYR A 75 -5.75 -1.47 -10.45
C TYR A 75 -5.67 -2.58 -9.39
N LEU A 76 -5.09 -2.28 -8.23
CA LEU A 76 -4.99 -3.25 -7.13
C LEU A 76 -6.37 -3.67 -6.60
N LEU A 77 -7.35 -2.76 -6.63
CA LEU A 77 -8.70 -3.03 -6.16
C LEU A 77 -9.62 -3.64 -7.22
N LYS A 78 -9.42 -3.32 -8.50
CA LYS A 78 -10.41 -3.60 -9.55
C LYS A 78 -9.97 -4.58 -10.62
N ASP A 79 -8.67 -4.87 -10.75
CA ASP A 79 -8.24 -5.85 -11.73
C ASP A 79 -8.79 -7.23 -11.38
N THR A 80 -9.18 -7.96 -12.42
CA THR A 80 -9.75 -9.29 -12.29
C THR A 80 -8.75 -10.35 -12.73
N ASN A 81 -8.91 -11.56 -12.19
CA ASN A 81 -8.23 -12.75 -12.68
C ASN A 81 -8.88 -13.24 -13.99
N GLU A 82 -8.30 -14.30 -14.58
CA GLU A 82 -8.78 -14.88 -15.85
C GLU A 82 -10.22 -15.42 -15.78
N GLN A 83 -10.72 -15.71 -14.58
CA GLN A 83 -12.06 -16.21 -14.32
C GLN A 83 -13.08 -15.08 -14.06
N GLY A 84 -12.65 -13.81 -14.14
CA GLY A 84 -13.49 -12.63 -13.90
C GLY A 84 -13.69 -12.29 -12.42
N GLY A 85 -13.06 -13.02 -11.49
CA GLY A 85 -13.06 -12.71 -10.06
C GLY A 85 -12.04 -11.64 -9.70
N SER A 86 -12.14 -11.07 -8.50
CA SER A 86 -11.18 -10.09 -7.96
C SER A 86 -9.77 -10.67 -7.93
N LEU A 87 -8.77 -9.95 -8.45
CA LEU A 87 -7.39 -10.41 -8.47
C LEU A 87 -6.73 -10.30 -7.08
N LEU A 88 -6.99 -9.20 -6.38
CA LEU A 88 -6.36 -8.87 -5.08
C LEU A 88 -7.33 -8.15 -4.12
N GLY A 89 -8.34 -7.45 -4.65
CA GLY A 89 -9.21 -6.58 -3.88
C GLY A 89 -9.97 -7.32 -2.77
N ASP A 90 -10.50 -8.51 -3.07
CA ASP A 90 -11.31 -9.26 -2.10
C ASP A 90 -10.44 -9.76 -0.94
N GLU A 91 -9.24 -10.27 -1.25
CA GLU A 91 -8.27 -10.69 -0.23
C GLU A 91 -7.84 -9.52 0.65
N LEU A 92 -7.61 -8.35 0.06
CA LEU A 92 -7.29 -7.12 0.78
C LEU A 92 -8.42 -6.73 1.74
N PHE A 93 -9.67 -6.65 1.25
CA PHE A 93 -10.80 -6.26 2.10
C PHE A 93 -11.06 -7.28 3.21
N ASN A 94 -10.93 -8.57 2.93
CA ASN A 94 -11.05 -9.63 3.93
C ASN A 94 -9.96 -9.50 5.02
N LEU A 95 -8.73 -9.18 4.65
CA LEU A 95 -7.66 -8.92 5.61
C LEU A 95 -7.96 -7.69 6.46
N LEU A 96 -8.37 -6.58 5.85
CA LEU A 96 -8.72 -5.35 6.58
C LEU A 96 -9.88 -5.55 7.56
N ALA A 97 -10.88 -6.35 7.19
CA ALA A 97 -11.99 -6.70 8.07
C ALA A 97 -11.54 -7.59 9.24
N ARG A 98 -10.64 -8.55 9.00
CA ARG A 98 -10.09 -9.42 10.04
C ARG A 98 -9.19 -8.65 11.03
N GLU A 99 -8.42 -7.69 10.53
CA GLU A 99 -7.42 -6.92 11.28
C GLU A 99 -7.90 -5.48 11.57
N GLU A 100 -9.21 -5.30 11.76
CA GLU A 100 -9.84 -3.98 11.86
C GLU A 100 -9.21 -3.11 12.96
N GLN A 101 -8.95 -3.69 14.14
CA GLN A 101 -8.40 -2.96 15.29
C GLN A 101 -6.99 -2.43 14.99
N GLU A 102 -6.14 -3.25 14.39
CA GLU A 102 -4.80 -2.84 13.96
C GLU A 102 -4.86 -1.78 12.87
N TYR A 103 -5.79 -1.91 11.92
CA TYR A 103 -5.98 -0.89 10.89
C TYR A 103 -6.38 0.47 11.51
N GLN A 104 -7.36 0.46 12.44
CA GLN A 104 -7.77 1.65 13.18
C GLN A 104 -6.60 2.27 13.96
N SER A 105 -5.77 1.46 14.60
CA SER A 105 -4.58 1.92 15.31
C SER A 105 -3.55 2.59 14.38
N LEU A 106 -3.28 1.99 13.21
CA LEU A 106 -2.41 2.59 12.19
C LEU A 106 -2.96 3.94 11.71
N LEU A 107 -4.26 4.01 11.41
CA LEU A 107 -4.91 5.27 11.02
C LEU A 107 -4.83 6.32 12.11
N ALA A 108 -5.13 5.96 13.37
CA ALA A 108 -5.09 6.87 14.50
C ALA A 108 -3.68 7.43 14.72
N LYS A 109 -2.64 6.60 14.62
CA LYS A 109 -1.25 7.03 14.69
C LYS A 109 -0.89 7.97 13.54
N HIS A 110 -1.25 7.58 12.31
CA HIS A 110 -0.90 8.32 11.11
C HIS A 110 -1.58 9.70 11.06
N ILE A 111 -2.90 9.75 11.25
CA ILE A 111 -3.70 10.99 11.23
C ILE A 111 -3.37 11.83 12.46
N GLY A 112 -3.19 11.21 13.64
CA GLY A 112 -2.79 11.90 14.85
C GLY A 112 -1.47 12.67 14.68
N LYS A 113 -0.48 12.08 14.00
CA LYS A 113 0.77 12.79 13.64
C LYS A 113 0.51 14.01 12.75
N HIS A 114 -0.38 13.91 11.76
CA HIS A 114 -0.74 15.05 10.90
C HIS A 114 -1.40 16.17 11.70
N LEU A 115 -2.37 15.84 12.56
CA LEU A 115 -3.04 16.81 13.43
C LEU A 115 -2.06 17.50 14.37
N SER A 116 -1.13 16.75 14.97
CA SER A 116 -0.09 17.31 15.83
C SER A 116 0.83 18.28 15.09
N LEU A 117 1.24 17.96 13.86
CA LEU A 117 2.05 18.87 13.02
C LEU A 117 1.29 20.14 12.61
N LEU A 118 -0.05 20.11 12.63
CA LEU A 118 -0.92 21.28 12.42
C LEU A 118 -1.18 22.08 13.71
N GLY A 119 -0.59 21.68 14.84
CA GLY A 119 -0.72 22.38 16.12
C GLY A 119 -1.87 21.90 17.02
N PHE A 120 -2.55 20.80 16.65
CA PHE A 120 -3.55 20.18 17.52
C PHE A 120 -2.86 19.23 18.51
N SER A 121 -2.68 19.66 19.76
CA SER A 121 -2.25 18.77 20.85
C SER A 121 -3.46 18.04 21.44
N LYS A 122 -3.34 16.73 21.69
CA LYS A 122 -4.28 16.03 22.57
C LYS A 122 -4.19 16.69 23.96
N GLN A 123 -5.31 17.23 24.44
CA GLN A 123 -5.45 17.61 25.85
C GLN A 123 -5.37 16.37 26.74
#